data_AF-A0A668STS6-F1
#
_entry.id   AF-A0A668STS6-F1
#
_cell.length_a   1.000
_cell.length_b   1.000
_cell.length_c   1.000
_cell.angle_alpha   90.00
_cell.angle_beta   90.00
_cell.angle_gamma   90.00
#
_symmetry.space_group_name_H-M   'P 1'
#
loop_
_entity.id
_entity.type
_entity.pdbx_description
1 polymer ?
#
loop_
_entity_poly.entity_id
_entity_poly.type
_entity_poly.pdbx_seq_one_letter_code
_entity_poly.pdbx_strand_id
1 'polypeptide(L)'
;MTDGFLFKGGTCTEGPQQFPAVQIDAGQGNVVMTDSNNYAYFLIGSQWYKMGSLTLKHVSVGPAGIWGVDLNNRVYKYVAGSFVFANGELYHRLNTVECAR
;
A
#
# COMPACT_ATOMS: atom_id res chain seq x y z
N MET A 1 6.33 -28.30 -9.23
CA MET A 1 6.00 -28.82 -7.89
C MET A 1 5.05 -27.80 -7.29
N THR A 2 3.76 -28.10 -7.26
CA THR A 2 2.74 -27.21 -6.69
C THR A 2 2.54 -27.63 -5.24
N ASP A 3 3.17 -26.93 -4.30
CA ASP A 3 2.89 -27.14 -2.87
C ASP A 3 1.59 -26.40 -2.53
N GLY A 4 0.49 -27.15 -2.62
CA GLY A 4 -0.87 -26.67 -2.39
C GLY A 4 -1.15 -26.61 -0.90
N PHE A 5 -0.87 -25.46 -0.28
CA PHE A 5 -1.33 -25.18 1.08
C PHE A 5 -2.86 -24.93 1.07
N LEU A 6 -3.61 -25.91 1.56
CA LEU A 6 -5.08 -25.87 1.70
C LEU A 6 -5.48 -24.93 2.84
N PHE A 7 -5.84 -23.69 2.51
CA PHE A 7 -6.65 -22.85 3.39
C PHE A 7 -8.13 -23.21 3.17
N LYS A 8 -8.89 -23.44 4.24
CA LYS A 8 -10.31 -23.88 4.18
C LYS A 8 -11.12 -23.03 3.19
N GLY A 9 -11.53 -23.63 2.06
CA GLY A 9 -12.58 -23.10 1.18
C GLY A 9 -12.13 -22.45 -0.13
N GLY A 10 -10.84 -22.46 -0.50
CA GLY A 10 -10.38 -21.92 -1.78
C GLY A 10 -9.11 -22.59 -2.31
N THR A 11 -8.92 -22.54 -3.63
CA THR A 11 -7.64 -22.88 -4.26
C THR A 11 -6.74 -21.64 -4.21
N CYS A 12 -5.61 -21.73 -3.52
CA CYS A 12 -4.60 -20.69 -3.51
C CYS A 12 -3.51 -21.03 -4.53
N THR A 13 -3.07 -20.03 -5.28
CA THR A 13 -1.83 -20.10 -6.06
C THR A 13 -0.85 -19.09 -5.49
N GLU A 14 0.44 -19.40 -5.60
CA GLU A 14 1.49 -18.48 -5.21
C GLU A 14 1.36 -17.16 -5.98
N GLY A 15 1.35 -16.04 -5.25
CA GLY A 15 1.31 -14.71 -5.84
C GLY A 15 2.71 -14.26 -6.29
N PRO A 16 2.81 -13.10 -6.95
CA PRO A 16 4.09 -12.48 -7.27
C PRO A 16 4.95 -12.34 -6.01
N GLN A 17 6.12 -12.98 -6.02
CA GLN A 17 7.01 -13.02 -4.88
C GLN A 17 7.71 -11.68 -4.67
N GLN A 18 7.79 -11.26 -3.41
CA GLN A 18 8.61 -10.13 -2.96
C GLN A 18 9.03 -10.38 -1.52
N PHE A 19 10.33 -10.47 -1.32
CA PHE A 19 10.94 -10.73 -0.03
C PHE A 19 11.88 -9.57 0.34
N PRO A 20 11.87 -9.09 1.60
CA PRO A 20 11.14 -9.59 2.77
C PRO A 20 9.83 -8.83 3.05
N ALA A 21 8.71 -9.16 2.38
CA ALA A 21 7.42 -8.51 2.65
C ALA A 21 6.96 -8.72 4.10
N VAL A 22 6.46 -7.66 4.74
CA VAL A 22 5.98 -7.69 6.14
C VAL A 22 4.53 -7.23 6.31
N GLN A 23 4.00 -6.48 5.34
CA GLN A 23 2.61 -6.02 5.33
C GLN A 23 2.11 -5.90 3.90
N ILE A 24 0.82 -6.14 3.68
CA ILE A 24 0.13 -6.02 2.39
C ILE A 24 -1.27 -5.44 2.60
N ASP A 25 -1.77 -4.67 1.63
CA ASP A 25 -3.16 -4.19 1.59
C ASP A 25 -3.67 -4.16 0.14
N ALA A 26 -4.97 -4.40 -0.04
CA ALA A 26 -5.59 -4.51 -1.36
C ALA A 26 -6.94 -3.77 -1.41
N GLY A 27 -7.14 -3.00 -2.47
CA GLY A 27 -8.31 -2.15 -2.61
C GLY A 27 -8.37 -1.47 -3.98
N GLN A 28 -9.58 -1.30 -4.52
CA GLN A 28 -9.81 -0.67 -5.83
C GLN A 28 -9.00 -1.30 -6.97
N GLY A 29 -8.78 -2.62 -6.94
CA GLY A 29 -7.99 -3.33 -7.96
C GLY A 29 -6.47 -3.15 -7.85
N ASN A 30 -6.00 -2.48 -6.80
CA ASN A 30 -4.58 -2.29 -6.52
C ASN A 30 -4.15 -3.14 -5.34
N VAL A 31 -2.86 -3.46 -5.30
CA VAL A 31 -2.20 -4.12 -4.17
C VAL A 31 -0.94 -3.35 -3.83
N VAL A 32 -0.79 -3.02 -2.55
CA VAL A 32 0.38 -2.32 -2.01
C VAL A 32 0.96 -3.12 -0.85
N MET A 33 2.24 -2.93 -0.56
CA MET A 33 2.92 -3.63 0.52
C MET A 33 4.07 -2.82 1.11
N THR A 34 4.58 -3.25 2.26
CA THR A 34 5.92 -2.87 2.75
C THR A 34 6.81 -4.09 2.93
N ASP A 35 8.12 -3.90 2.76
CA ASP A 35 9.14 -4.87 3.14
C ASP A 35 9.74 -4.57 4.53
N SER A 36 10.56 -5.48 5.05
CA SER A 36 11.21 -5.32 6.36
C SER A 36 12.26 -4.21 6.40
N ASN A 37 12.62 -3.64 5.24
CA ASN A 37 13.47 -2.44 5.14
C ASN A 37 12.63 -1.15 5.12
N ASN A 38 11.30 -1.26 5.29
CA ASN A 38 10.33 -0.18 5.26
C ASN A 38 10.20 0.48 3.88
N TYR A 39 10.48 -0.23 2.79
CA TYR A 39 10.16 0.27 1.45
C TYR A 39 8.74 -0.11 1.07
N ALA A 40 8.00 0.86 0.54
CA ALA A 40 6.66 0.63 -0.01
C ALA A 40 6.74 0.22 -1.48
N TYR A 41 5.89 -0.72 -1.87
CA TYR A 41 5.76 -1.22 -3.24
C TYR A 41 4.30 -1.23 -3.67
N PHE A 42 4.09 -1.12 -4.99
CA PHE A 42 2.82 -1.38 -5.64
C PHE A 42 2.96 -2.48 -6.68
N LEU A 43 1.92 -3.29 -6.84
CA LEU A 43 1.89 -4.39 -7.80
C LEU A 43 1.33 -3.90 -9.15
N ILE A 44 2.09 -4.08 -10.23
CA ILE A 44 1.57 -3.97 -11.60
C ILE A 44 1.76 -5.31 -12.30
N GLY A 45 0.66 -5.91 -12.77
CA GLY A 45 0.69 -7.24 -13.37
C GLY A 45 1.24 -8.27 -12.38
N SER A 46 2.42 -8.80 -12.65
CA SER A 46 3.10 -9.78 -11.80
C SER A 46 4.43 -9.29 -11.23
N GLN A 47 4.62 -7.96 -11.15
CA GLN A 47 5.88 -7.34 -10.73
C GLN A 47 5.65 -6.27 -9.67
N TRP A 48 6.54 -6.22 -8.67
CA TRP A 48 6.51 -5.24 -7.60
C TRP A 48 7.42 -4.06 -7.92
N TYR A 49 6.87 -2.86 -7.80
CA TYR A 49 7.57 -1.61 -8.10
C TYR A 49 7.67 -0.77 -6.85
N LYS A 50 8.87 -0.29 -6.55
CA LYS A 50 9.13 0.57 -5.39
C LYS A 50 8.50 1.94 -5.60
N MET A 51 7.76 2.44 -4.60
CA MET A 51 6.97 3.67 -4.67
C MET A 51 7.75 4.95 -4.32
N GLY A 52 9.07 4.85 -4.12
CA GLY A 52 9.94 6.00 -3.80
C GLY A 52 11.01 5.66 -2.77
N SER A 53 11.65 6.70 -2.22
CA SER A 53 12.70 6.58 -1.20
C SER A 53 12.19 6.75 0.24
N LEU A 54 10.97 7.27 0.42
CA LEU A 54 10.39 7.45 1.76
C LEU A 54 10.18 6.08 2.42
N THR A 55 10.68 5.92 3.64
CA THR A 55 10.53 4.70 4.41
C THR A 55 9.20 4.71 5.16
N LEU A 56 8.39 3.68 4.95
CA LEU A 56 7.05 3.50 5.49
C LEU A 56 6.96 2.15 6.18
N LYS A 57 6.44 2.14 7.41
CA LYS A 57 6.20 0.89 8.15
C LYS A 57 4.87 0.23 7.77
N HIS A 58 3.94 1.00 7.19
CA HIS A 58 2.65 0.51 6.74
C HIS A 58 2.15 1.36 5.58
N VAL A 59 1.53 0.71 4.59
CA VAL A 59 0.89 1.35 3.43
C VAL A 59 -0.49 0.73 3.20
N SER A 60 -1.47 1.56 2.83
CA SER A 60 -2.84 1.14 2.56
C SER A 60 -3.38 1.76 1.29
N VAL A 61 -4.30 1.07 0.62
CA VAL A 61 -4.95 1.51 -0.61
C VAL A 61 -6.46 1.35 -0.54
N GLY A 62 -7.19 2.37 -0.98
CA GLY A 62 -8.64 2.33 -1.06
C GLY A 62 -9.22 3.47 -1.89
N PRO A 63 -10.54 3.72 -1.82
CA PRO A 63 -11.20 4.80 -2.56
C PRO A 63 -10.59 6.19 -2.34
N ALA A 64 -10.01 6.44 -1.16
CA ALA A 64 -9.34 7.70 -0.83
C ALA A 64 -7.91 7.85 -1.40
N GLY A 65 -7.43 6.86 -2.16
CA GLY A 65 -6.08 6.75 -2.70
C GLY A 65 -5.15 5.89 -1.84
N ILE A 66 -3.85 6.03 -2.06
CA ILE A 66 -2.81 5.31 -1.31
C ILE A 66 -2.27 6.20 -0.19
N TRP A 67 -2.16 5.62 1.00
CA TRP A 67 -1.72 6.28 2.21
C TRP A 67 -0.62 5.46 2.89
N GLY A 68 0.31 6.15 3.55
CA GLY A 68 1.41 5.51 4.26
C GLY A 68 1.72 6.21 5.56
N VAL A 69 2.27 5.46 6.51
CA VAL A 69 2.83 6.00 7.76
C VAL A 69 4.32 5.69 7.86
N ASP A 70 5.10 6.71 8.18
CA ASP A 70 6.54 6.54 8.40
C ASP A 70 6.86 5.97 9.79
N LEU A 71 8.14 5.72 10.03
CA LEU A 71 8.65 5.20 11.29
C LEU A 71 8.39 6.12 12.49
N ASN A 72 8.18 7.42 12.25
CA ASN A 72 7.88 8.43 13.26
C ASN A 72 6.37 8.71 13.42
N ASN A 73 5.50 7.83 12.89
CA ASN A 73 4.05 7.98 12.89
C ASN A 73 3.51 9.18 12.10
N ARG A 74 4.31 9.75 11.18
CA ARG A 74 3.81 10.81 10.28
C ARG A 74 3.05 10.16 9.13
N VAL A 75 1.91 10.76 8.78
CA VAL A 75 1.01 10.27 7.75
C VAL A 75 1.35 10.95 6.42
N TYR A 76 1.33 10.19 5.32
CA TYR A 76 1.59 10.68 3.97
C TYR A 76 0.54 10.16 3.00
N LYS A 77 0.20 10.95 1.99
CA LYS A 77 -0.63 10.56 0.86
C LYS A 77 0.24 10.40 -0.38
N TYR A 78 0.02 9.34 -1.15
CA TYR A 78 0.67 9.16 -2.44
C TYR A 78 -0.04 10.01 -3.51
N VAL A 79 0.67 10.98 -4.08
CA VAL A 79 0.16 11.93 -5.07
C VAL A 79 1.20 12.10 -6.16
N ALA A 80 0.78 11.95 -7.42
CA ALA A 80 1.61 12.19 -8.61
C ALA A 80 3.00 11.51 -8.57
N GLY A 81 3.06 10.26 -8.08
CA GLY A 81 4.30 9.48 -8.05
C GLY A 81 5.14 9.63 -6.78
N SER A 82 4.69 10.39 -5.78
CA SER A 82 5.46 10.64 -4.55
C SER A 82 4.58 10.67 -3.29
N PHE A 83 5.18 10.39 -2.14
CA PHE A 83 4.51 10.56 -0.85
C PHE A 83 4.63 11.99 -0.35
N VAL A 84 3.49 12.64 -0.14
CA VAL A 84 3.38 14.01 0.36
C VAL A 84 2.90 13.97 1.80
N PHE A 85 3.57 14.70 2.69
CA PHE A 85 3.22 14.75 4.11
C PHE A 85 1.81 15.30 4.30
N ALA A 86 0.95 14.53 4.96
CA ALA A 86 -0.41 14.93 5.29
C ALA A 86 -0.39 15.80 6.57
N ASN A 87 0.01 17.06 6.41
CA ASN A 87 -0.12 18.07 7.46
C ASN A 87 -1.58 18.55 7.57
N GLY A 88 -1.90 19.30 8.63
CA GLY A 88 -3.25 19.82 8.90
C GLY A 88 -3.88 20.62 7.74
N GLU A 89 -3.08 21.21 6.85
CA GLU A 89 -3.57 21.91 5.67
C GLU A 89 -4.07 20.97 4.56
N LEU A 90 -3.50 19.77 4.45
CA LEU A 90 -4.05 18.70 3.62
C LEU A 90 -5.29 18.06 4.25
N TYR A 91 -5.41 18.01 5.58
CA TYR A 91 -6.67 17.62 6.24
C TYR A 91 -7.81 18.56 5.85
N HIS A 92 -7.59 19.89 5.85
CA HIS A 92 -8.62 20.84 5.40
C HIS A 92 -9.04 20.65 3.94
N ARG A 93 -8.10 20.35 3.03
CA ARG A 93 -8.41 20.08 1.61
C ARG A 93 -8.98 18.68 1.34
N LEU A 94 -8.74 17.72 2.22
CA LEU A 94 -9.26 16.35 2.10
C LEU A 94 -10.62 16.17 2.78
N ASN A 95 -10.96 17.00 3.77
CA ASN A 95 -12.32 17.10 4.29
C ASN A 95 -13.25 17.83 3.31
N THR A 96 -12.71 18.60 2.34
CA THR A 96 -13.54 19.18 1.25
C THR A 96 -13.93 18.15 0.18
N VAL A 97 -13.42 16.92 0.24
CA VAL A 97 -13.89 15.79 -0.59
C VAL A 97 -14.76 14.82 0.21
N GLU A 98 -15.33 15.23 1.35
CA GLU A 98 -16.43 14.49 1.98
C GLU A 98 -17.67 14.47 1.05
N CYS A 99 -17.93 13.27 0.54
CA CYS A 99 -19.19 12.68 0.08
C CYS A 99 -20.11 13.54 -0.82
N ALA A 100 -19.94 13.37 -2.14
CA ALA A 100 -21.11 13.38 -3.01
C ALA A 100 -21.86 12.05 -2.81
N ARG A 101 -22.93 12.15 -2.02
CA ARG A 101 -23.93 11.16 -1.56
C ARG A 101 -23.57 10.30 -0.36
#